data_AF-M4BQT1-F1
#
_entry.id   AF-M4BQT1-F1
#
_cell.length_a   1.000
_cell.length_b   1.000
_cell.length_c   1.000
_cell.angle_alpha   90.00
_cell.angle_beta   90.00
_cell.angle_gamma   90.00
#
_symmetry.space_group_name_H-M   'P 1'
#
loop_
_entity.id
_entity.type
_entity.pdbx_description
1 polymer ?
#
loop_
_entity_poly.entity_id
_entity_poly.type
_entity_poly.pdbx_seq_one_letter_code
_entity_poly.pdbx_strand_id
1 'polypeptide(L)'
;METEWHTLGKVQYQKWSLYAMDWASQNVVDLRDYLVACAPYGGPIALLRDVKKQLKVASPETSLSSRELLLFNACGQQLGAVTWAPFDTKRETLVDMTWTDELRLLCVFTSGSCVTFSLTGDEETRFTLLPPASVDQIATFEAWGSGLVALTEKMALVQVLDVDSRRTLRLAWPYWSLNSSRAFIRMFY
;
A
#
# COMPACT_ATOMS: atom_id res chain seq x y z
N MET A 1 7.62 5.79 -33.55
CA MET A 1 8.86 6.23 -32.89
C MET A 1 9.06 7.69 -33.23
N GLU A 2 8.64 8.60 -32.35
CA GLU A 2 8.85 10.03 -32.56
C GLU A 2 10.33 10.35 -32.31
N THR A 3 11.00 10.83 -33.36
CA THR A 3 12.43 11.15 -33.39
C THR A 3 12.62 12.66 -33.22
N GLU A 4 11.93 13.25 -32.24
CA GLU A 4 11.95 14.68 -32.02
C GLU A 4 13.10 15.07 -31.09
N TRP A 5 14.05 15.85 -31.61
CA TRP A 5 15.15 16.42 -30.85
C TRP A 5 14.68 17.73 -30.20
N HIS A 6 14.90 17.86 -28.90
CA HIS A 6 14.54 19.07 -28.15
C HIS A 6 15.80 19.83 -27.73
N THR A 7 15.73 21.16 -27.79
CA THR A 7 16.82 22.06 -27.37
C THR A 7 16.67 22.43 -25.90
N LEU A 8 17.73 22.21 -25.11
CA LEU A 8 17.88 22.71 -23.74
C LEU A 8 19.08 23.64 -23.68
N GLY A 9 18.84 24.94 -23.90
CA GLY A 9 19.89 25.95 -23.99
C GLY A 9 20.82 25.69 -25.18
N LYS A 10 22.08 25.31 -24.90
CA LYS A 10 23.10 25.02 -25.93
C LYS A 10 23.22 23.53 -26.27
N VAL A 11 22.48 22.66 -25.60
CA VAL A 11 22.58 21.20 -25.74
C VAL A 11 21.28 20.66 -26.33
N GLN A 12 21.37 19.62 -27.15
CA GLN A 12 20.21 18.91 -27.68
C GLN A 12 20.06 17.57 -26.98
N TYR A 13 18.83 17.19 -26.69
CA TYR A 13 18.50 15.88 -26.14
C TYR A 13 17.33 15.28 -26.91
N GLN A 14 17.25 13.95 -26.89
CA GLN A 14 16.12 13.22 -27.43
C GLN A 14 15.45 12.46 -26.30
N LYS A 15 14.12 12.53 -26.24
CA LYS A 15 13.34 11.72 -25.31
C LYS A 15 12.95 10.42 -26.00
N TRP A 16 13.33 9.29 -25.42
CA TRP A 16 12.86 7.97 -25.85
C TRP A 16 11.81 7.46 -24.87
N SER A 17 10.58 7.29 -25.35
CA SER A 17 9.56 6.54 -24.62
C SER A 17 9.87 5.05 -24.77
N LEU A 18 10.32 4.42 -23.68
CA LEU A 18 10.62 2.98 -23.65
C LEU A 18 9.33 2.14 -23.59
N TYR A 19 8.37 2.58 -22.77
CA TYR A 19 7.08 1.91 -22.57
C TYR A 19 5.97 2.95 -22.48
N ALA A 20 4.79 2.60 -22.97
CA ALA A 20 3.56 3.35 -22.75
C ALA A 20 2.74 2.60 -21.70
N MET A 21 2.39 3.28 -20.61
CA MET A 21 1.59 2.69 -19.54
C MET A 21 0.14 2.55 -20.04
N ASP A 22 -0.42 1.34 -20.07
CA ASP A 22 -1.79 1.08 -20.53
C ASP A 22 -2.85 1.31 -19.44
N TRP A 23 -2.61 2.27 -18.55
CA TRP A 23 -3.47 2.58 -17.41
C TRP A 23 -4.83 3.17 -17.84
N ALA A 24 -4.85 3.87 -18.97
CA ALA A 24 -6.07 4.44 -19.51
C ALA A 24 -7.11 3.36 -19.89
N SER A 25 -6.67 2.16 -20.31
CA SER A 25 -7.58 1.04 -20.62
C SER A 25 -8.34 0.54 -19.37
N GLN A 26 -7.76 0.75 -18.19
CA GLN A 26 -8.31 0.39 -16.89
C GLN A 26 -9.00 1.56 -16.16
N ASN A 27 -9.37 2.62 -16.90
CA ASN A 27 -9.97 3.84 -16.35
C ASN A 27 -9.11 4.55 -15.29
N VAL A 28 -7.80 4.29 -15.26
CA VAL A 28 -6.85 4.99 -14.38
C VAL A 28 -6.41 6.27 -15.11
N VAL A 29 -7.13 7.37 -14.86
CA VAL A 29 -6.87 8.67 -15.51
C VAL A 29 -5.88 9.51 -14.71
N ASP A 30 -6.01 9.52 -13.38
CA ASP A 30 -5.17 10.32 -12.49
C ASP A 30 -4.73 9.49 -11.28
N LEU A 31 -3.41 9.28 -11.13
CA LEU A 31 -2.85 8.54 -10.01
C LEU A 31 -3.14 9.18 -8.65
N ARG A 32 -3.43 10.48 -8.60
CA ARG A 32 -3.70 11.19 -7.33
C ARG A 32 -4.96 10.66 -6.63
N ASP A 33 -5.89 10.11 -7.40
CA ASP A 33 -7.13 9.50 -6.91
C ASP A 33 -6.94 8.08 -6.38
N TYR A 34 -5.73 7.53 -6.46
CA TYR A 34 -5.40 6.17 -6.03
C TYR A 34 -4.43 6.19 -4.85
N LEU A 35 -4.54 5.17 -4.02
CA LEU A 35 -3.46 4.68 -3.17
C LEU A 35 -2.56 3.83 -4.06
N VAL A 36 -1.25 4.05 -3.95
CA VAL A 36 -0.25 3.45 -4.83
C VAL A 36 0.82 2.77 -3.98
N ALA A 37 1.07 1.50 -4.23
CA ALA A 37 2.20 0.78 -3.64
C ALA A 37 3.10 0.24 -4.75
N CYS A 38 4.37 0.65 -4.73
CA CYS A 38 5.38 0.20 -5.66
C CYS A 38 6.32 -0.78 -4.96
N ALA A 39 6.60 -1.91 -5.60
CA ALA A 39 7.56 -2.86 -5.08
C ALA A 39 8.99 -2.31 -5.15
N PRO A 40 9.88 -2.75 -4.24
CA PRO A 40 11.28 -2.37 -4.28
C PRO A 40 11.95 -2.82 -5.60
N TYR A 41 13.05 -2.16 -5.96
CA TYR A 41 13.89 -2.50 -7.12
C TYR A 41 13.19 -2.49 -8.49
N GLY A 42 12.12 -1.71 -8.65
CA GLY A 42 11.40 -1.58 -9.92
C GLY A 42 10.48 -2.77 -10.21
N GLY A 43 9.92 -3.37 -9.16
CA GLY A 43 8.94 -4.44 -9.27
C GLY A 43 7.52 -3.95 -9.63
N PRO A 44 6.48 -4.75 -9.33
CA PRO A 44 5.09 -4.44 -9.63
C PRO A 44 4.56 -3.19 -8.91
N ILE A 45 3.46 -2.66 -9.43
CA ILE A 45 2.74 -1.49 -8.93
C ILE A 45 1.30 -1.92 -8.62
N ALA A 46 0.84 -1.67 -7.40
CA ALA A 46 -0.54 -1.86 -6.99
C ALA A 46 -1.25 -0.50 -6.92
N LEU A 47 -2.46 -0.44 -7.47
CA LEU A 47 -3.32 0.74 -7.47
C LEU A 47 -4.67 0.39 -6.86
N LEU A 48 -5.10 1.17 -5.89
CA LEU A 48 -6.43 1.04 -5.29
C LEU A 48 -7.06 2.41 -5.16
N ARG A 49 -8.25 2.61 -5.72
CA ARG A 49 -8.93 3.92 -5.72
C ARG A 49 -9.15 4.41 -4.29
N ASP A 50 -8.81 5.65 -3.98
CA ASP A 50 -8.96 6.22 -2.63
C ASP A 50 -10.34 6.84 -2.44
N VAL A 51 -11.15 6.25 -1.55
CA VAL A 51 -12.50 6.76 -1.25
C VAL A 51 -12.45 8.09 -0.49
N LYS A 52 -11.40 8.34 0.32
CA LYS A 52 -11.29 9.57 1.12
C LYS A 52 -11.06 10.81 0.25
N LYS A 53 -10.50 10.62 -0.95
CA LYS A 53 -10.24 11.70 -1.93
C LYS A 53 -11.44 11.96 -2.86
N GLN A 54 -12.41 11.05 -2.91
CA GLN A 54 -13.62 11.15 -3.74
C GLN A 54 -14.69 12.03 -3.06
N LEU A 55 -14.39 13.32 -2.83
CA LEU A 55 -15.35 14.26 -2.22
C LEU A 55 -16.11 15.13 -3.22
N LYS A 56 -16.04 14.87 -4.54
CA LYS A 56 -16.55 15.86 -5.52
C LYS A 56 -17.66 15.49 -6.51
N VAL A 57 -18.01 14.23 -6.83
CA VAL A 57 -19.05 14.04 -7.89
C VAL A 57 -19.96 12.80 -7.78
N ALA A 58 -19.64 11.74 -7.05
CA ALA A 58 -20.43 10.50 -7.09
C ALA A 58 -21.16 10.19 -5.77
N SER A 59 -22.39 9.70 -5.88
CA SER A 59 -23.18 9.17 -4.76
C SER A 59 -22.39 8.06 -4.03
N PRO A 60 -22.28 8.10 -2.70
CA PRO A 60 -21.38 7.23 -1.94
C PRO A 60 -21.69 5.74 -2.11
N GLU A 61 -22.96 5.38 -2.33
CA GLU A 61 -23.40 4.00 -2.56
C GLU A 61 -22.96 3.37 -3.90
N THR A 62 -22.76 4.14 -4.97
CA THR A 62 -22.38 3.60 -6.29
C THR A 62 -20.86 3.49 -6.47
N SER A 63 -20.08 4.30 -5.75
CA SER A 63 -18.61 4.31 -5.87
C SER A 63 -17.91 3.17 -5.11
N LEU A 64 -18.56 2.57 -4.12
CA LEU A 64 -17.96 1.52 -3.27
C LEU A 64 -18.16 0.11 -3.83
N SER A 65 -19.27 -0.15 -4.54
CA SER A 65 -19.62 -1.48 -5.04
C SER A 65 -18.76 -1.99 -6.22
N SER A 66 -17.90 -1.14 -6.80
CA SER A 66 -17.10 -1.45 -8.00
C SER A 66 -15.61 -1.15 -7.80
N ARG A 67 -15.14 -1.04 -6.54
CA ARG A 67 -13.73 -0.79 -6.26
C ARG A 67 -12.91 -2.05 -6.54
N GLU A 68 -11.83 -1.89 -7.28
CA GLU A 68 -10.90 -2.96 -7.62
C GLU A 68 -9.48 -2.54 -7.23
N LEU A 69 -8.73 -3.49 -6.66
CA LEU A 69 -7.28 -3.41 -6.53
C LEU A 69 -6.68 -3.89 -7.84
N LEU A 70 -6.00 -3.00 -8.54
CA LEU A 70 -5.36 -3.28 -9.82
C LEU A 70 -3.87 -3.53 -9.62
N LEU A 71 -3.35 -4.60 -10.21
CA LEU A 71 -1.94 -4.97 -10.14
C LEU A 71 -1.32 -4.80 -11.52
N PHE A 72 -0.21 -4.09 -11.60
CA PHE A 72 0.54 -3.83 -12.83
C PHE A 72 2.00 -4.24 -12.68
N ASN A 73 2.65 -4.57 -13.79
CA ASN A 73 4.10 -4.64 -13.83
C ASN A 73 4.71 -3.22 -13.96
N ALA A 74 6.04 -3.14 -13.89
CA ALA A 74 6.77 -1.88 -14.03
C ALA A 74 6.61 -1.21 -15.41
N CYS A 75 6.17 -1.95 -16.43
CA CYS A 75 5.91 -1.45 -17.77
C CYS A 75 4.46 -0.96 -17.96
N GLY A 76 3.62 -1.03 -16.92
CA GLY A 76 2.22 -0.60 -16.95
C GLY A 76 1.25 -1.59 -17.58
N GLN A 77 1.66 -2.84 -17.77
CA GLN A 77 0.75 -3.92 -18.17
C GLN A 77 0.08 -4.51 -16.94
N GLN A 78 -1.23 -4.76 -17.03
CA GLN A 78 -1.99 -5.35 -15.95
C GLN A 78 -1.59 -6.82 -15.74
N LEU A 79 -1.28 -7.17 -14.50
CA LEU A 79 -1.00 -8.53 -14.04
C LEU A 79 -2.28 -9.20 -13.52
N GLY A 80 -3.13 -8.44 -12.82
CA GLY A 80 -4.34 -8.95 -12.20
C GLY A 80 -5.22 -7.85 -11.64
N ALA A 81 -6.38 -8.26 -11.14
CA ALA A 81 -7.30 -7.39 -10.41
C ALA A 81 -7.98 -8.18 -9.29
N VAL A 82 -8.24 -7.53 -8.16
CA VAL A 82 -8.96 -8.10 -7.02
C VAL A 82 -10.19 -7.26 -6.74
N THR A 83 -11.35 -7.92 -6.71
CA THR A 83 -12.61 -7.31 -6.29
C THR A 83 -12.51 -6.87 -4.83
N TRP A 84 -12.66 -5.58 -4.56
CA TRP A 84 -12.44 -5.03 -3.22
C TRP A 84 -13.70 -5.02 -2.33
N ALA A 85 -14.87 -5.32 -2.90
CA ALA A 85 -16.15 -5.32 -2.18
C ALA A 85 -16.18 -6.10 -0.85
N PRO A 86 -15.51 -7.28 -0.69
CA PRO A 86 -15.46 -7.99 0.58
C PRO A 86 -14.75 -7.22 1.71
N PHE A 87 -13.85 -6.29 1.35
CA PHE A 87 -13.03 -5.54 2.29
C PHE A 87 -13.59 -4.13 2.57
N ASP A 88 -14.53 -3.62 1.78
CA ASP A 88 -15.18 -2.32 2.01
C ASP A 88 -16.28 -2.40 3.09
N THR A 89 -15.92 -2.87 4.29
CA THR A 89 -16.80 -2.85 5.47
C THR A 89 -16.42 -1.72 6.43
N LYS A 90 -17.39 -1.20 7.21
CA LYS A 90 -17.14 -0.13 8.21
C LYS A 90 -16.06 -0.50 9.23
N ARG A 91 -15.79 -1.79 9.43
CA ARG A 91 -14.80 -2.28 10.40
C ARG A 91 -13.43 -2.56 9.76
N GLU A 92 -13.35 -2.74 8.44
CA GLU A 92 -12.12 -3.08 7.71
C GLU A 92 -11.75 -1.98 6.73
N THR A 93 -11.42 -0.79 7.24
CA THR A 93 -10.87 0.26 6.38
C THR A 93 -9.39 -0.01 6.13
N LEU A 94 -8.95 0.04 4.88
CA LEU A 94 -7.52 -0.09 4.56
C LEU A 94 -6.74 1.09 5.19
N VAL A 95 -5.69 0.77 5.95
CA VAL A 95 -4.73 1.75 6.48
C VAL A 95 -3.76 2.14 5.37
N ASP A 96 -3.04 1.14 4.85
CA ASP A 96 -2.13 1.27 3.71
C ASP A 96 -1.80 -0.12 3.13
N MET A 97 -1.05 -0.16 2.04
CA MET A 97 -0.57 -1.37 1.39
C MET A 97 0.91 -1.24 0.99
N THR A 98 1.62 -2.35 0.96
CA THR A 98 3.05 -2.39 0.61
C THR A 98 3.44 -3.74 0.06
N TRP A 99 4.53 -3.80 -0.71
CA TRP A 99 5.07 -5.05 -1.22
C TRP A 99 6.15 -5.60 -0.31
N THR A 100 6.11 -6.92 -0.08
CA THR A 100 7.20 -7.65 0.55
C THR A 100 8.36 -7.87 -0.42
N ASP A 101 9.52 -8.29 0.09
CA ASP A 101 10.67 -8.72 -0.71
C ASP A 101 10.39 -9.94 -1.60
N GLU A 102 9.44 -10.77 -1.20
CA GLU A 102 8.95 -11.93 -1.96
C GLU A 102 7.84 -11.57 -2.98
N LEU A 103 7.64 -10.28 -3.25
CA LEU A 103 6.65 -9.77 -4.22
C LEU A 103 5.20 -10.13 -3.90
N ARG A 104 4.86 -10.20 -2.60
CA ARG A 104 3.48 -10.32 -2.12
C ARG A 104 2.99 -8.94 -1.70
N LEU A 105 1.78 -8.57 -2.09
CA LEU A 105 1.18 -7.30 -1.67
C LEU A 105 0.53 -7.49 -0.30
N LEU A 106 1.10 -6.88 0.72
CA LEU A 106 0.56 -6.81 2.07
C LEU A 106 -0.40 -5.63 2.22
N CYS A 107 -1.64 -5.93 2.62
CA CYS A 107 -2.69 -4.97 2.96
C CYS A 107 -2.97 -5.03 4.46
N VAL A 108 -2.93 -3.87 5.13
CA VAL A 108 -3.20 -3.76 6.57
C VAL A 108 -4.46 -2.92 6.81
N PHE A 109 -5.39 -3.45 7.59
CA PHE A 109 -6.67 -2.80 7.89
C PHE A 109 -6.71 -2.19 9.30
N THR A 110 -7.60 -1.23 9.53
CA THR A 110 -7.75 -0.54 10.82
C THR A 110 -8.13 -1.49 11.95
N SER A 111 -8.85 -2.58 11.65
CA SER A 111 -9.17 -3.67 12.60
C SER A 111 -7.93 -4.44 13.09
N GLY A 112 -6.78 -4.26 12.45
CA GLY A 112 -5.60 -5.10 12.63
C GLY A 112 -5.60 -6.37 11.79
N SER A 113 -6.62 -6.59 10.94
CA SER A 113 -6.56 -7.64 9.90
C SER A 113 -5.43 -7.31 8.93
N CYS A 114 -4.67 -8.32 8.53
CA CYS A 114 -3.64 -8.26 7.51
C CYS A 114 -3.90 -9.35 6.48
N VAL A 115 -3.82 -9.00 5.20
CA VAL A 115 -4.03 -9.92 4.08
C VAL A 115 -2.90 -9.74 3.08
N THR A 116 -2.32 -10.82 2.58
CA THR A 116 -1.36 -10.79 1.47
C THR A 116 -1.98 -11.31 0.19
N PHE A 117 -1.68 -10.64 -0.92
CA PHE A 117 -2.06 -11.05 -2.26
C PHE A 117 -0.83 -11.40 -3.11
N SER A 118 -0.98 -12.39 -3.97
CA SER A 118 -0.01 -12.71 -5.01
C SER A 118 0.02 -11.63 -6.09
N LEU A 119 0.98 -11.74 -7.03
CA LEU A 119 1.09 -10.86 -8.21
C LEU A 119 -0.16 -10.89 -9.11
N THR A 120 -0.89 -11.99 -9.12
CA THR A 120 -2.13 -12.19 -9.91
C THR A 120 -3.37 -11.74 -9.15
N GLY A 121 -3.25 -11.47 -7.84
CA GLY A 121 -4.35 -11.04 -6.98
C GLY A 121 -4.99 -12.17 -6.17
N ASP A 122 -4.39 -13.35 -6.13
CA ASP A 122 -4.88 -14.44 -5.30
C ASP A 122 -4.55 -14.18 -3.83
N GLU A 123 -5.51 -14.38 -2.93
CA GLU A 123 -5.28 -14.25 -1.48
C GLU A 123 -4.41 -15.41 -0.98
N GLU A 124 -3.25 -15.09 -0.40
CA GLU A 124 -2.29 -16.09 0.07
C GLU A 124 -2.34 -16.32 1.57
N THR A 125 -2.20 -15.24 2.37
CA THR A 125 -2.19 -15.33 3.83
C THR A 125 -3.09 -14.28 4.45
N ARG A 126 -3.73 -14.67 5.56
CA ARG A 126 -4.57 -13.79 6.37
C ARG A 126 -4.24 -14.01 7.84
N PHE A 127 -3.97 -12.92 8.57
CA PHE A 127 -3.70 -12.94 10.00
C PHE A 127 -4.18 -11.64 10.66
N THR A 128 -4.12 -11.56 11.99
CA THR A 128 -4.54 -10.38 12.75
C THR A 128 -3.44 -9.95 13.70
N LEU A 129 -3.13 -8.65 13.73
CA LEU A 129 -2.14 -8.06 14.62
C LEU A 129 -2.65 -7.89 16.05
N LEU A 130 -3.95 -7.64 16.16
CA LEU A 130 -4.61 -7.34 17.42
C LEU A 130 -5.44 -8.55 17.90
N PRO A 131 -5.58 -8.74 19.23
CA PRO A 131 -6.48 -9.77 19.75
C PRO A 131 -7.93 -9.55 19.28
N PRO A 132 -8.71 -10.61 19.02
CA PRO A 132 -10.08 -10.49 18.48
C PRO A 132 -11.04 -9.71 19.40
N ALA A 133 -10.76 -9.66 20.70
CA ALA A 133 -11.54 -8.90 21.69
C ALA A 133 -11.10 -7.43 21.84
N SER A 134 -10.06 -7.01 21.11
CA SER A 134 -9.57 -5.65 21.20
C SER A 134 -10.47 -4.68 20.42
N VAL A 135 -10.66 -3.48 21.00
CA VAL A 135 -11.35 -2.34 20.36
C VAL A 135 -10.32 -1.34 19.81
N ASP A 136 -9.04 -1.65 19.96
CA ASP A 136 -7.96 -0.80 19.46
C ASP A 136 -7.89 -0.90 17.93
N GLN A 137 -7.38 0.14 17.28
CA GLN A 137 -7.22 0.19 15.83
C GLN A 137 -5.78 0.47 15.45
N ILE A 138 -5.40 0.06 14.24
CA ILE A 138 -4.10 0.41 13.66
C ILE A 138 -4.16 1.82 13.09
N ALA A 139 -3.26 2.69 13.57
CA ALA A 139 -3.14 4.06 13.09
C ALA A 139 -2.22 4.16 11.86
N THR A 140 -1.10 3.43 11.88
CA THR A 140 -0.12 3.38 10.78
C THR A 140 0.75 2.12 10.90
N PHE A 141 1.45 1.74 9.85
CA PHE A 141 2.42 0.65 9.88
C PHE A 141 3.59 0.92 8.93
N GLU A 142 4.69 0.22 9.17
CA GLU A 142 5.86 0.22 8.33
C GLU A 142 6.34 -1.23 8.16
N ALA A 143 6.68 -1.63 6.94
CA ALA A 143 7.14 -2.99 6.62
C ALA A 143 8.57 -2.99 6.10
N TRP A 144 9.30 -4.09 6.33
CA TRP A 144 10.65 -4.32 5.81
C TRP A 144 10.81 -5.80 5.48
N GLY A 145 11.32 -6.12 4.29
CA GLY A 145 11.42 -7.51 3.83
C GLY A 145 10.09 -8.24 3.95
N SER A 146 10.04 -9.27 4.79
CA SER A 146 8.83 -10.03 5.14
C SER A 146 8.18 -9.64 6.48
N GLY A 147 8.72 -8.67 7.22
CA GLY A 147 8.25 -8.22 8.52
C GLY A 147 7.51 -6.88 8.50
N LEU A 148 6.78 -6.57 9.59
CA LEU A 148 6.11 -5.28 9.77
C LEU A 148 6.05 -4.85 11.24
N VAL A 149 5.97 -3.54 11.47
CA VAL A 149 5.59 -2.92 12.75
C VAL A 149 4.37 -2.04 12.50
N ALA A 150 3.35 -2.22 13.34
CA ALA A 150 2.17 -1.39 13.35
C ALA A 150 2.08 -0.59 14.65
N LEU A 151 1.67 0.67 14.53
CA LEU A 151 1.35 1.56 15.64
C LEU A 151 -0.17 1.56 15.83
N THR A 152 -0.64 1.25 17.03
CA THR A 152 -2.05 1.36 17.37
C THR A 152 -2.45 2.78 17.77
N GLU A 153 -3.73 3.11 17.75
CA GLU A 153 -4.25 4.41 18.19
C GLU A 153 -3.93 4.70 19.67
N LYS A 154 -3.78 3.67 20.49
CA LYS A 154 -3.32 3.77 21.89
C LYS A 154 -1.80 3.93 22.03
N MET A 155 -1.09 4.22 20.94
CA MET A 155 0.36 4.39 20.91
C MET A 155 1.14 3.13 21.33
N ALA A 156 0.57 1.94 21.11
CA ALA A 156 1.27 0.68 21.32
C ALA A 156 1.91 0.20 20.00
N LEU A 157 3.12 -0.35 20.09
CA LEU A 157 3.80 -0.94 18.94
C LEU A 157 3.60 -2.46 18.92
N VAL A 158 3.15 -2.98 17.79
CA VAL A 158 2.99 -4.41 17.53
C VAL A 158 3.89 -4.78 16.37
N GLN A 159 4.79 -5.73 16.58
CA GLN A 159 5.73 -6.21 15.57
C GLN A 159 5.36 -7.62 15.12
N VAL A 160 5.53 -7.89 13.83
CA VAL A 160 5.57 -9.22 13.24
C VAL A 160 6.90 -9.33 12.51
N LEU A 161 7.71 -10.32 12.89
CA LEU A 161 9.05 -10.49 12.30
C LEU A 161 8.99 -11.04 10.88
N ASP A 162 7.99 -11.86 10.62
CA ASP A 162 7.74 -12.51 9.34
C ASP A 162 6.25 -12.79 9.25
N VAL A 163 5.63 -12.30 8.18
CA VAL A 163 4.21 -12.47 7.87
C VAL A 163 3.81 -13.95 7.82
N ASP A 164 4.71 -14.85 7.40
CA ASP A 164 4.45 -16.29 7.38
C ASP A 164 4.56 -16.95 8.76
N SER A 165 5.43 -16.41 9.63
CA SER A 165 5.67 -16.95 10.96
C SER A 165 4.48 -16.77 11.93
N ARG A 166 3.49 -15.92 11.58
CA ARG A 166 2.24 -15.65 12.32
C ARG A 166 2.40 -15.29 13.80
N ARG A 167 3.60 -14.94 14.25
CA ARG A 167 3.89 -14.56 15.65
C ARG A 167 3.90 -13.04 15.78
N THR A 168 2.87 -12.52 16.44
CA THR A 168 2.81 -11.10 16.84
C THR A 168 3.53 -10.93 18.17
N LEU A 169 4.50 -10.02 18.19
CA LEU A 169 5.25 -9.62 19.38
C LEU A 169 4.87 -8.19 19.72
N ARG A 170 4.29 -7.98 20.90
CA ARG A 170 4.06 -6.64 21.42
C ARG A 170 5.38 -6.08 21.92
N LEU A 171 5.84 -4.99 21.33
CA LEU A 171 7.07 -4.34 21.77
C LEU A 171 6.81 -3.66 23.11
N ALA A 172 7.77 -3.78 24.03
CA ALA A 172 7.74 -3.03 25.28
C ALA A 172 7.78 -1.53 24.97
N TRP A 173 7.06 -0.75 25.79
CA TRP A 173 7.12 0.71 25.72
C TRP A 173 8.58 1.15 25.79
N PRO A 174 9.04 1.99 24.84
CA PRO A 174 10.33 2.60 24.99
C PRO A 174 10.28 3.56 26.19
N TYR A 175 11.05 3.27 27.24
CA TYR A 175 11.32 4.24 28.31
C TYR A 175 12.22 5.34 27.73
N TRP A 176 11.65 6.35 27.07
CA TRP A 176 12.38 7.57 26.72
C TRP A 176 11.96 8.69 27.65
N SER A 177 12.86 9.09 28.55
CA SER A 177 12.71 10.34 29.32
C SER A 177 12.56 11.51 28.36
N LEU A 178 11.54 12.34 28.56
CA LEU A 178 11.32 13.60 27.85
C LEU A 178 12.54 14.52 28.02
N ASN A 179 13.50 14.49 27.09
CA ASN A 179 14.44 15.60 26.97
C ASN A 179 15.13 15.76 25.60
N SER A 180 14.50 15.36 24.51
CA SER A 180 14.97 15.77 23.19
C SER A 180 13.84 15.78 22.16
N SER A 181 13.50 16.97 21.66
CA SER A 181 12.41 17.25 20.73
C SER A 181 12.66 16.77 19.28
N ARG A 182 13.42 15.69 19.08
CA ARG A 182 13.66 15.09 17.77
C ARG A 182 13.80 13.58 17.89
N ALA A 183 12.67 12.87 17.90
CA ALA A 183 12.63 11.43 17.72
C ALA A 183 11.46 11.08 16.80
N PHE A 184 11.54 11.55 15.56
CA PHE A 184 10.84 10.91 14.45
C PHE A 184 11.63 9.65 14.09
N ILE A 185 10.93 8.53 14.09
CA ILE A 185 11.31 7.17 13.66
C ILE A 185 12.64 7.16 12.88
N ARG A 186 13.73 6.89 13.62
CA ARG A 186 15.06 6.56 13.09
C ARG A 186 15.65 5.42 13.95
N MET A 187 14.94 4.31 13.98
CA MET A 187 15.54 2.98 13.91
C MET A 187 14.96 2.50 12.58
N PHE A 188 15.68 2.42 11.47
CA PHE A 188 16.73 1.45 11.19
C PHE A 188 17.70 2.04 10.14
N TYR A 189 19.00 1.99 10.44
CA TYR A 189 20.11 1.99 9.48
C TYR A 189 21.08 0.89 9.93
#